data_AF-A0A7W1FZ92-F1
#
_entry.id   AF-A0A7W1FZ92-F1
#
_cell.length_a   1.000
_cell.length_b   1.000
_cell.length_c   1.000
_cell.angle_alpha   90.00
_cell.angle_beta   90.00
_cell.angle_gamma   90.00
#
_symmetry.space_group_name_H-M   'P 1'
#
loop_
_entity.id
_entity.type
_entity.pdbx_description
1 polymer ?
#
loop_
_entity_poly.entity_id
_entity_poly.type
_entity_poly.pdbx_seq_one_letter_code
_entity_poly.pdbx_strand_id
1 'polypeptide(L)'
;METNTLNKKLVNYLSDFVSESRRAKFDQVLNYRTRYITIALEDLYQPHNASAVLRSCDIFGIQDIHIIENKNAYTVNKDIAMGSPKWLNIFKYKKESNNTLVCIKHLKTKGYRIVATSPHKNGCSIEDLSVDKPLA
;
A
#
# COMPACT_ATOMS: atom_id res chain seq x y z
N MET A 1 8.52 -13.08 19.25
CA MET A 1 9.90 -13.22 18.73
C MET A 1 10.07 -14.47 17.86
N GLU A 2 9.46 -15.60 18.20
CA GLU A 2 9.55 -16.86 17.42
C GLU A 2 9.03 -16.77 15.98
N THR A 3 7.93 -16.03 15.72
CA THR A 3 7.34 -15.90 14.38
C THR A 3 8.29 -15.27 13.37
N ASN A 4 9.12 -14.32 13.81
CA ASN A 4 10.07 -13.64 12.94
C ASN A 4 11.26 -14.56 12.57
N THR A 5 11.68 -15.41 13.52
CA THR A 5 12.71 -16.43 13.29
C THR A 5 12.21 -17.54 12.35
N LEU A 6 10.96 -17.98 12.51
CA LEU A 6 10.34 -18.98 11.63
C LEU A 6 10.21 -18.45 10.19
N ASN A 7 9.76 -17.20 10.02
CA ASN A 7 9.67 -16.57 8.71
C ASN A 7 11.02 -16.46 8.01
N LYS A 8 12.10 -16.10 8.74
CA LYS A 8 13.45 -16.06 8.18
C LYS A 8 13.94 -17.43 7.73
N LYS A 9 13.71 -18.49 8.53
CA LYS A 9 14.06 -19.87 8.15
C LYS A 9 13.30 -20.31 6.89
N LEU A 10 12.01 -19.99 6.81
CA LEU A 10 11.20 -20.32 5.64
C LEU A 10 11.67 -19.56 4.39
N VAL A 11 11.97 -18.26 4.50
CA VAL A 11 12.51 -17.47 3.38
C VAL A 11 13.84 -18.04 2.90
N ASN A 12 14.74 -18.43 3.82
CA ASN A 12 16.00 -19.05 3.45
C ASN A 12 15.78 -20.37 2.71
N TYR A 13 14.95 -21.26 3.26
CA TYR A 13 14.62 -22.54 2.62
C TYR A 13 13.99 -22.37 1.23
N LEU A 14 13.04 -21.43 1.08
CA LEU A 14 12.41 -21.16 -0.22
C LEU A 14 13.36 -20.48 -1.21
N SER A 15 14.37 -19.74 -0.72
CA SER A 15 15.37 -19.09 -1.58
C SER A 15 16.24 -20.10 -2.31
N ASP A 16 16.43 -21.30 -1.76
CA ASP A 16 17.22 -22.37 -2.40
C ASP A 16 16.57 -22.89 -3.70
N PHE A 17 15.27 -22.64 -3.90
CA PHE A 17 14.54 -23.01 -5.11
C PHE A 17 14.46 -21.88 -6.15
N VAL A 18 15.11 -20.74 -5.90
CA VAL A 18 15.06 -19.55 -6.76
C VAL A 18 16.44 -19.33 -7.39
N SER A 19 16.47 -18.96 -8.69
CA SER A 19 17.74 -18.64 -9.34
C SER A 19 18.44 -17.45 -8.66
N GLU A 20 19.76 -17.47 -8.67
CA GLU A 20 20.57 -16.38 -8.11
C GLU A 20 20.19 -15.01 -8.71
N SER A 21 19.98 -14.95 -10.02
CA SER A 21 19.53 -13.74 -10.72
C SER A 21 18.19 -13.20 -10.19
N ARG A 22 17.24 -14.09 -9.87
CA ARG A 22 15.93 -13.70 -9.35
C ARG A 22 16.01 -13.28 -7.88
N ARG A 23 16.85 -13.96 -7.09
CA ARG A 23 17.14 -13.58 -5.70
C ARG A 23 17.76 -12.18 -5.62
N ALA A 24 18.80 -11.94 -6.40
CA ALA A 24 19.44 -10.62 -6.50
C ALA A 24 18.44 -9.54 -6.92
N LYS A 25 17.50 -9.86 -7.83
CA LYS A 25 16.46 -8.92 -8.22
C LYS A 25 15.48 -8.61 -7.08
N PHE A 26 15.10 -9.59 -6.27
CA PHE A 26 14.27 -9.35 -5.09
C PHE A 26 14.97 -8.46 -4.08
N ASP A 27 16.24 -8.76 -3.75
CA ASP A 27 17.02 -7.94 -2.82
C ASP A 27 17.15 -6.49 -3.32
N GLN A 28 17.41 -6.31 -4.62
CA GLN A 28 17.44 -4.99 -5.25
C GLN A 28 16.11 -4.26 -5.05
N VAL A 29 14.97 -4.87 -5.38
CA VAL A 29 13.65 -4.22 -5.29
C VAL A 29 13.27 -3.93 -3.84
N LEU A 30 13.56 -4.84 -2.90
CA LEU A 30 13.26 -4.67 -1.48
C LEU A 30 13.96 -3.46 -0.88
N ASN A 31 15.18 -3.14 -1.32
CA ASN A 31 15.94 -1.97 -0.87
C ASN A 31 15.30 -0.63 -1.28
N TYR A 32 14.40 -0.62 -2.27
CA TYR A 32 13.67 0.57 -2.70
C TYR A 32 12.24 0.64 -2.16
N ARG A 33 11.81 -0.33 -1.34
CA ARG A 33 10.48 -0.30 -0.73
C ARG A 33 10.42 0.73 0.40
N THR A 34 9.35 1.50 0.42
CA THR A 34 9.12 2.54 1.43
C THR A 34 7.80 2.33 2.18
N ARG A 35 7.85 2.67 3.47
CA ARG A 35 6.68 2.92 4.33
C ARG A 35 6.71 4.35 4.89
N TYR A 36 7.40 5.25 4.20
CA TYR A 36 7.38 6.68 4.50
C TYR A 36 6.15 7.36 3.89
N ILE A 37 5.73 6.87 2.72
CA ILE A 37 4.48 7.27 2.05
C ILE A 37 3.61 6.04 1.89
N THR A 38 2.33 6.18 2.20
CA THR A 38 1.28 5.18 1.94
C THR A 38 0.07 5.88 1.32
N ILE A 39 -0.89 5.11 0.80
CA ILE A 39 -2.08 5.64 0.13
C ILE A 39 -3.32 4.99 0.73
N ALA A 40 -4.33 5.80 1.02
CA ALA A 40 -5.69 5.36 1.30
C ALA A 40 -6.61 5.64 0.10
N LEU A 41 -7.33 4.61 -0.36
CA LEU A 41 -8.32 4.69 -1.43
C LEU A 41 -9.70 4.45 -0.87
N GLU A 42 -10.59 5.44 -0.99
CA GLU A 42 -11.93 5.40 -0.43
C GLU A 42 -12.99 5.22 -1.52
N ASP A 43 -13.91 4.26 -1.29
CA ASP A 43 -15.13 4.04 -2.07
C ASP A 43 -14.93 4.01 -3.60
N LEU A 44 -13.87 3.34 -4.06
CA LEU A 44 -13.58 3.20 -5.48
C LEU A 44 -14.74 2.50 -6.23
N TYR A 45 -15.39 3.26 -7.10
CA TYR A 45 -16.49 2.74 -7.91
C TYR A 45 -16.02 1.82 -9.04
N GLN A 46 -14.93 2.20 -9.72
CA GLN A 46 -14.41 1.47 -10.87
C GLN A 46 -13.13 0.68 -10.51
N PRO A 47 -13.13 -0.67 -10.64
CA PRO A 47 -11.98 -1.49 -10.29
C PRO A 47 -10.68 -1.17 -11.06
N HIS A 48 -10.79 -0.63 -12.28
CA HIS A 48 -9.62 -0.28 -13.09
C HIS A 48 -8.81 0.88 -12.50
N ASN A 49 -9.46 1.84 -11.83
CA ASN A 49 -8.78 2.95 -11.16
C ASN A 49 -7.91 2.44 -10.01
N ALA A 50 -8.46 1.49 -9.22
CA ALA A 50 -7.70 0.82 -8.19
C ALA A 50 -6.46 0.12 -8.77
N SER A 51 -6.64 -0.67 -9.83
CA SER A 51 -5.54 -1.41 -10.47
C SER A 51 -4.45 -0.49 -11.03
N ALA A 52 -4.80 0.69 -11.55
CA ALA A 52 -3.83 1.69 -11.96
C ALA A 52 -3.02 2.20 -10.76
N VAL A 53 -3.69 2.57 -9.67
CA VAL A 53 -3.01 3.03 -8.45
C VAL A 53 -2.10 1.95 -7.86
N LEU A 54 -2.55 0.69 -7.80
CA LEU A 54 -1.74 -0.42 -7.29
C LEU A 54 -0.46 -0.60 -8.12
N ARG A 55 -0.55 -0.54 -9.46
CA ARG A 55 0.63 -0.62 -10.33
C ARG A 55 1.57 0.57 -10.11
N SER A 56 1.04 1.78 -9.99
CA SER A 56 1.86 2.96 -9.67
C SER A 56 2.57 2.81 -8.33
N CYS A 57 1.87 2.35 -7.29
CA CYS A 57 2.46 2.11 -5.97
C CYS A 57 3.60 1.09 -6.02
N ASP A 58 3.41 -0.01 -6.78
CA ASP A 58 4.44 -1.03 -6.96
C ASP A 58 5.70 -0.45 -7.62
N ILE A 59 5.54 0.36 -8.67
CA ILE A 59 6.66 1.00 -9.39
C ILE A 59 7.38 2.03 -8.50
N PHE A 60 6.64 2.83 -7.74
CA PHE A 60 7.21 3.86 -6.85
C PHE A 60 7.74 3.31 -5.51
N GLY A 61 7.70 1.98 -5.31
CA GLY A 61 8.21 1.36 -4.09
C GLY A 61 7.28 1.48 -2.88
N ILE A 62 6.06 2.01 -3.01
CA ILE A 62 5.08 2.10 -1.91
C ILE A 62 4.66 0.69 -1.50
N GLN A 63 4.85 0.35 -0.23
CA GLN A 63 4.68 -1.03 0.25
C GLN A 63 3.28 -1.33 0.80
N ASP A 64 2.67 -0.37 1.49
CA ASP A 64 1.40 -0.53 2.20
C ASP A 64 0.32 0.33 1.52
N ILE A 65 -0.87 -0.24 1.29
CA ILE A 65 -2.01 0.42 0.65
C ILE A 65 -3.28 0.11 1.43
N HIS A 66 -4.09 1.14 1.68
CA HIS A 66 -5.30 1.07 2.47
C HIS A 66 -6.53 1.24 1.57
N ILE A 67 -7.48 0.31 1.63
CA ILE A 67 -8.70 0.33 0.83
C ILE A 67 -9.90 0.39 1.76
N ILE A 68 -10.68 1.48 1.65
CA ILE A 68 -11.85 1.76 2.48
C ILE A 68 -13.09 1.48 1.64
N GLU A 69 -13.93 0.56 2.12
CA GLU A 69 -15.18 0.13 1.49
C GLU A 69 -16.35 0.51 2.42
N ASN A 70 -16.99 1.66 2.20
CA ASN A 70 -18.22 2.04 2.92
C ASN A 70 -19.45 1.76 2.06
N LYS A 71 -19.44 2.23 0.81
CA LYS A 71 -20.53 2.10 -0.16
C LYS A 71 -20.20 1.10 -1.26
N ASN A 72 -18.95 1.12 -1.72
CA ASN A 72 -18.49 0.31 -2.85
C ASN A 72 -17.51 -0.75 -2.36
N ALA A 73 -17.80 -2.03 -2.65
CA ALA A 73 -16.88 -3.12 -2.37
C ALA A 73 -15.79 -3.19 -3.45
N TYR A 74 -14.53 -3.27 -3.04
CA TYR A 74 -13.43 -3.40 -3.97
C TYR A 74 -13.15 -4.87 -4.29
N THR A 75 -13.48 -5.26 -5.52
CA THR A 75 -13.08 -6.55 -6.08
C THR A 75 -11.78 -6.39 -6.86
N VAL A 76 -10.72 -7.05 -6.40
CA VAL A 76 -9.44 -7.11 -7.13
C VAL A 76 -9.69 -7.90 -8.41
N ASN A 77 -9.67 -7.23 -9.55
CA ASN A 77 -9.60 -7.93 -10.83
C ASN A 77 -8.14 -8.30 -11.10
N LYS A 78 -7.84 -9.60 -10.99
CA LYS A 78 -6.49 -10.17 -11.13
C LYS A 78 -5.89 -9.91 -12.52
N ASP A 79 -6.72 -9.77 -13.55
CA ASP A 79 -6.27 -9.56 -14.93
C ASP A 79 -5.84 -8.11 -15.20
N ILE A 80 -6.35 -7.15 -14.42
CA ILE A 80 -6.12 -5.71 -14.66
C ILE A 80 -4.89 -5.20 -13.91
N ALA A 81 -4.59 -5.75 -12.73
CA ALA A 81 -3.47 -5.29 -11.91
C ALA A 81 -2.11 -5.93 -12.30
N MET A 82 -2.06 -6.76 -13.34
CA MET A 82 -0.82 -7.34 -13.90
C MET A 82 0.11 -7.99 -12.85
N GLY A 83 -0.46 -8.57 -11.79
CA GLY A 83 0.29 -9.21 -10.72
C GLY A 83 0.91 -8.28 -9.66
N SER A 84 0.81 -6.95 -9.80
CA SER A 84 1.29 -5.99 -8.78
C SER A 84 0.71 -6.21 -7.37
N PRO A 85 -0.56 -6.65 -7.18
CA PRO A 85 -1.10 -6.89 -5.85
C PRO A 85 -0.36 -7.98 -5.06
N LYS A 86 0.44 -8.83 -5.73
CA LYS A 86 1.25 -9.86 -5.06
C LYS A 86 2.45 -9.27 -4.30
N TRP A 87 2.87 -8.05 -4.63
CA TRP A 87 4.06 -7.40 -4.07
C TRP A 87 3.73 -6.29 -3.07
N LEU A 88 2.44 -6.01 -2.88
CA LEU A 88 1.90 -4.91 -2.06
C LEU A 88 1.17 -5.49 -0.84
N ASN A 89 1.21 -4.78 0.28
CA ASN A 89 0.38 -5.08 1.44
C ASN A 89 -0.94 -4.31 1.32
N ILE A 90 -2.04 -5.01 1.12
CA ILE A 90 -3.37 -4.41 0.96
C ILE A 90 -4.18 -4.59 2.24
N PHE A 91 -4.47 -3.48 2.92
CA PHE A 91 -5.30 -3.43 4.11
C PHE A 91 -6.72 -3.00 3.74
N LYS A 92 -7.70 -3.88 3.95
CA LYS A 92 -9.12 -3.57 3.64
C LYS A 92 -9.90 -3.21 4.89
N TYR A 93 -10.63 -2.10 4.84
CA TYR A 93 -11.52 -1.60 5.90
C TYR A 93 -12.96 -1.66 5.39
N LYS A 94 -13.75 -2.61 5.90
CA LYS A 94 -15.08 -2.94 5.37
C LYS A 94 -16.08 -3.48 6.40
N LYS A 95 -15.77 -3.33 7.69
CA LYS A 95 -16.51 -4.01 8.78
C LYS A 95 -17.36 -3.05 9.61
N GLU A 96 -16.95 -1.81 9.71
CA GLU A 96 -17.58 -0.81 10.56
C GLU A 96 -18.56 0.05 9.77
N SER A 97 -19.42 0.79 10.47
CA SER A 97 -20.32 1.79 9.85
C SER A 97 -19.57 2.98 9.23
N ASN A 98 -18.36 3.27 9.73
CA ASN A 98 -17.47 4.30 9.20
C ASN A 98 -16.03 3.77 9.13
N ASN A 99 -15.74 3.08 8.03
CA ASN A 99 -14.42 2.49 7.78
C ASN A 99 -13.34 3.55 7.54
N THR A 100 -13.73 4.74 7.06
CA THR A 100 -12.83 5.88 6.83
C THR A 100 -12.19 6.34 8.13
N LEU A 101 -12.99 6.51 9.19
CA LEU A 101 -12.49 6.91 10.50
C LEU A 101 -11.55 5.86 11.10
N VAL A 102 -11.85 4.57 10.89
CA VAL A 102 -11.01 3.46 11.36
C VAL A 102 -9.65 3.51 10.66
N CYS A 103 -9.63 3.67 9.35
CA CYS A 103 -8.42 3.77 8.55
C CYS A 103 -7.56 4.97 8.99
N ILE A 104 -8.17 6.16 9.09
CA ILE A 104 -7.48 7.39 9.53
C ILE A 104 -6.87 7.22 10.92
N LYS A 105 -7.60 6.64 11.88
CA LYS A 105 -7.08 6.39 13.23
C LYS A 105 -5.89 5.45 13.20
N HIS A 106 -5.98 4.35 12.45
CA HIS A 106 -4.89 3.38 12.28
C HIS A 106 -3.64 3.99 11.64
N LEU A 107 -3.79 4.87 10.67
CA LEU A 107 -2.67 5.57 10.04
C LEU A 107 -2.04 6.57 11.01
N LYS A 108 -2.84 7.33 11.76
CA LYS A 108 -2.35 8.26 12.78
C LYS A 108 -1.58 7.54 13.91
N THR A 109 -2.04 6.37 14.36
CA THR A 109 -1.31 5.60 15.39
C THR A 109 0.04 5.08 14.90
N LYS A 110 0.22 4.92 13.58
CA LYS A 110 1.52 4.63 12.95
C LYS A 110 2.39 5.87 12.73
N GLY A 111 1.93 7.06 13.13
CA GLY A 111 2.70 8.31 13.01
C GLY A 111 2.55 9.04 11.68
N TYR A 112 1.63 8.62 10.81
CA TYR A 112 1.39 9.29 9.54
C TYR A 112 0.63 10.61 9.73
N ARG A 113 1.08 11.64 9.01
CA ARG A 113 0.31 12.86 8.74
C ARG A 113 -0.64 12.57 7.58
N ILE A 114 -1.94 12.77 7.82
CA ILE A 114 -2.98 12.49 6.83
C ILE A 114 -3.11 13.67 5.88
N VAL A 115 -3.06 13.40 4.58
CA VAL A 115 -3.25 14.37 3.51
C VAL A 115 -4.37 13.87 2.59
N ALA A 116 -5.36 14.71 2.31
CA ALA A 116 -6.46 14.36 1.43
C ALA A 116 -6.39 15.17 0.14
N THR A 117 -6.64 14.52 -0.99
CA THR A 117 -6.91 15.22 -2.24
C THR A 117 -8.32 15.77 -2.19
N SER A 118 -8.47 17.06 -2.51
CA SER A 118 -9.75 17.75 -2.40
C SER A 118 -9.89 18.80 -3.49
N PRO A 119 -11.09 18.98 -4.08
CA PRO A 119 -11.36 20.08 -5.01
C PRO A 119 -11.54 21.43 -4.29
N HIS A 120 -11.53 21.46 -2.95
CA HIS A 120 -11.65 22.69 -2.18
C HIS A 120 -10.44 23.61 -2.41
N LYS A 121 -10.70 24.92 -2.47
CA LYS A 121 -9.67 25.94 -2.77
C LYS A 121 -8.67 26.19 -1.63
N ASN A 122 -8.98 25.75 -0.41
CA ASN A 122 -8.20 26.04 0.80
C ASN A 122 -7.16 24.96 1.12
N GLY A 123 -6.54 24.37 0.09
CA GLY A 123 -5.45 23.40 0.22
C GLY A 123 -4.08 24.00 -0.09
N CYS A 124 -3.06 23.16 -0.12
CA CYS A 124 -1.77 23.47 -0.75
C CYS A 124 -1.65 22.75 -2.09
N SER A 125 -0.80 23.24 -2.99
CA SER A 125 -0.45 22.49 -4.19
C SER A 125 0.46 21.31 -3.82
N ILE A 126 0.70 20.41 -4.77
CA ILE A 126 1.59 19.26 -4.54
C ILE A 126 3.05 19.70 -4.39
N GLU A 127 3.44 20.78 -5.06
CA GLU A 127 4.79 21.37 -4.99
C GLU A 127 5.08 21.95 -3.61
N ASP A 128 4.06 22.48 -2.93
CA ASP A 128 4.17 23.07 -1.59
C ASP A 128 3.98 22.05 -0.46
N LEU A 129 3.66 20.79 -0.78
CA LEU A 129 3.40 19.76 0.22
C LEU A 129 4.70 19.30 0.89
N SER A 130 4.92 19.72 2.14
CA SER A 130 6.05 19.26 2.96
C SER A 130 6.07 17.73 3.13
N VAL A 131 7.23 17.11 2.92
CA VAL A 131 7.47 15.67 3.13
C VAL A 131 8.36 15.40 4.34
N ASP A 132 8.35 16.29 5.34
CA ASP A 132 9.16 16.23 6.57
C ASP A 132 8.76 15.10 7.54
N LYS A 133 7.57 14.54 7.35
CA LYS A 133 7.02 13.43 8.16
C LYS A 133 6.40 12.38 7.25
N PRO A 134 6.22 11.13 7.73
CA PRO A 134 5.50 10.12 6.98
C PRO A 134 4.11 10.60 6.58
N LEU A 135 3.71 10.35 5.33
CA LEU A 135 2.44 10.80 4.76
C LEU A 135 1.54 9.63 4.40
N ALA A 136 0.23 9.82 4.63
CA ALA A 136 -0.82 8.89 4.21
C ALA A 136 -2.00 9.63 3.60
#